data_AF-A0A7S0X5A1-F1
#
_entry.id   AF-A0A7S0X5A1-F1
#
_cell.length_a   1.000
_cell.length_b   1.000
_cell.length_c   1.000
_cell.angle_alpha   90.00
_cell.angle_beta   90.00
_cell.angle_gamma   90.00
#
_symmetry.space_group_name_H-M   'P 1'
#
loop_
_entity.id
_entity.type
_entity.pdbx_description
1 polymer ?
#
loop_
_entity_poly.entity_id
_entity_poly.type
_entity_poly.pdbx_seq_one_letter_code
_entity_poly.pdbx_strand_id
1 'polypeptide(L)'
;ASADMLGSQVEYRTHLRAYVKHLADGRRTADEGAQAPLRELCMSLLGPLSGGGSGGGGHDCDSEAASGATTIGRGHGHAAAGTRSSGAGWVREVAGGLSKRALLREVVLPVLAVNRACQRLTSEMHDLLEVARGRSGE
;
A
#
# COMPACT_ATOMS: atom_id res chain seq x y z
N ALA A 1 13.83 7.62 -1.86
CA ALA A 1 15.03 8.46 -1.67
C ALA A 1 15.79 8.70 -2.98
N SER A 2 16.13 7.69 -3.80
CA SER A 2 17.00 7.92 -4.98
C SER A 2 16.30 8.45 -6.24
N ALA A 3 15.04 8.09 -6.51
CA ALA A 3 14.37 8.47 -7.75
C ALA A 3 13.73 9.88 -7.72
N ASP A 4 13.50 10.44 -6.52
CA ASP A 4 13.09 11.83 -6.33
C ASP A 4 14.24 12.81 -6.62
N MET A 5 15.49 12.33 -6.55
CA MET A 5 16.70 13.11 -6.84
C MET A 5 17.03 13.21 -8.34
N LEU A 6 16.43 12.39 -9.21
CA LEU A 6 16.78 12.35 -10.64
C LEU A 6 16.07 13.43 -11.47
N GLY A 7 15.00 14.04 -10.98
CA GLY A 7 14.23 15.07 -11.70
C GLY A 7 13.63 14.64 -13.05
N SER A 8 13.87 13.39 -13.48
CA SER A 8 13.50 12.86 -14.79
C SER A 8 12.42 11.80 -14.65
N GLN A 9 11.21 12.14 -15.12
CA GLN A 9 10.05 11.26 -15.16
C GLN A 9 10.31 9.95 -15.92
N VAL A 10 11.13 10.01 -16.98
CA VAL A 10 11.46 8.87 -17.83
C VAL A 10 12.36 7.87 -17.09
N GLU A 11 13.37 8.37 -16.38
CA GLU A 11 14.25 7.52 -15.57
C GLU A 11 13.50 6.88 -14.41
N TYR A 12 12.58 7.63 -13.78
CA TYR A 12 11.70 7.08 -12.75
C TYR A 12 10.89 5.89 -13.28
N ARG A 13 10.24 6.04 -14.45
CA ARG A 13 9.47 4.96 -15.09
C ARG A 13 10.36 3.76 -15.44
N THR A 14 11.55 4.02 -15.96
CA THR A 14 12.51 2.97 -16.34
C THR A 14 12.98 2.18 -15.12
N HIS A 15 13.36 2.86 -14.05
CA HIS A 15 13.76 2.24 -12.78
C HIS A 15 12.59 1.49 -12.13
N LEU A 16 11.39 2.07 -12.11
CA LEU A 16 10.20 1.40 -11.58
C LEU A 16 9.92 0.10 -12.36
N ARG A 17 9.99 0.14 -13.68
CA ARG A 17 9.78 -1.04 -14.54
C ARG A 17 10.80 -2.14 -14.24
N ALA A 18 12.09 -1.78 -14.16
CA ALA A 18 13.16 -2.72 -13.86
C ALA A 18 13.00 -3.33 -12.45
N TYR A 19 12.62 -2.52 -11.47
CA TYR A 19 12.39 -2.96 -10.09
C TYR A 19 11.21 -3.93 -9.98
N VAL A 20 10.07 -3.61 -10.58
CA VAL A 20 8.89 -4.50 -10.60
C VAL A 20 9.23 -5.81 -11.30
N LYS A 21 9.95 -5.76 -12.42
CA LYS A 21 10.39 -6.96 -13.13
C LYS A 21 11.28 -7.83 -12.25
N HIS A 22 12.25 -7.23 -11.55
CA HIS A 22 13.11 -7.94 -10.61
C HIS A 22 12.30 -8.65 -9.50
N LEU A 23 11.29 -7.97 -8.94
CA LEU A 23 10.41 -8.56 -7.95
C LEU A 23 9.55 -9.69 -8.53
N ALA A 24 9.04 -9.54 -9.76
CA ALA A 24 8.22 -10.54 -10.44
C ALA A 24 9.03 -11.80 -10.84
N ASP A 25 10.27 -11.61 -11.30
CA ASP A 25 11.18 -12.68 -11.75
C ASP A 25 11.81 -13.46 -10.57
N GLY A 26 11.77 -12.92 -9.36
CA GLY A 26 12.33 -13.59 -8.19
C GLY A 26 11.67 -14.96 -7.97
N ARG A 27 12.47 -16.04 -7.85
CA ARG A 27 12.01 -17.43 -7.59
C ARG A 27 11.04 -17.58 -6.41
N ARG A 28 10.91 -16.54 -5.57
CA ARG A 28 9.96 -16.50 -4.47
C ARG A 28 8.51 -16.35 -4.97
N THR A 29 8.21 -15.68 -6.09
CA THR A 29 6.84 -15.30 -6.51
C THR A 29 5.85 -16.44 -6.78
N ALA A 30 6.34 -17.69 -6.77
CA ALA A 30 5.51 -18.89 -6.78
C ALA A 30 4.76 -19.13 -5.46
N ASP A 31 5.23 -18.55 -4.35
CA ASP A 31 4.59 -18.61 -3.05
C ASP A 31 3.72 -17.36 -2.82
N GLU A 32 2.53 -17.55 -2.23
CA GLU A 32 1.57 -16.46 -2.00
C GLU A 32 2.15 -15.37 -1.05
N GLY A 33 3.07 -15.75 -0.14
CA GLY A 33 3.78 -14.82 0.74
C GLY A 33 4.87 -14.00 0.04
N ALA A 34 5.38 -14.46 -1.10
CA ALA A 34 6.43 -13.76 -1.83
C ALA A 34 5.92 -12.64 -2.72
N GLN A 35 4.62 -12.59 -2.95
CA GLN A 35 3.97 -11.49 -3.66
C GLN A 35 3.70 -10.30 -2.72
N ALA A 36 3.92 -10.44 -1.41
CA ALA A 36 3.70 -9.38 -0.43
C ALA A 36 4.42 -8.06 -0.79
N PRO A 37 5.71 -8.04 -1.19
CA PRO A 37 6.39 -6.79 -1.57
C PRO A 37 5.81 -6.15 -2.83
N LEU A 38 5.35 -6.96 -3.80
CA LEU A 38 4.69 -6.48 -5.01
C LEU A 38 3.32 -5.89 -4.68
N ARG A 39 2.54 -6.57 -3.84
CA ARG A 39 1.23 -6.10 -3.41
C ARG A 39 1.34 -4.81 -2.62
N GLU A 40 2.31 -4.71 -1.71
CA GLU A 40 2.58 -3.50 -0.94
C GLU A 40 2.95 -2.32 -1.87
N LEU A 41 3.81 -2.55 -2.87
CA LEU A 41 4.14 -1.55 -3.88
C LEU A 41 2.89 -1.09 -4.65
N CYS A 42 2.06 -2.02 -5.12
CA CYS A 42 0.83 -1.69 -5.82
C CYS A 42 -0.15 -0.89 -4.95
N MET A 43 -0.33 -1.28 -3.69
CA MET A 43 -1.18 -0.56 -2.73
C MET A 43 -0.65 0.84 -2.42
N SER A 44 0.68 1.00 -2.31
CA SER A 44 1.34 2.30 -2.15
C SER A 44 1.11 3.25 -3.35
N LEU A 45 1.09 2.69 -4.57
CA LEU A 45 0.80 3.45 -5.79
C LEU A 45 -0.70 3.74 -5.99
N LEU A 46 -1.56 2.84 -5.54
CA LEU A 46 -3.01 2.97 -5.63
C LEU A 46 -3.54 4.02 -4.65
N GLY A 47 -2.97 4.04 -3.45
CA GLY A 47 -3.38 4.89 -2.35
C GLY A 47 -4.63 4.37 -1.62
N PRO A 48 -5.10 5.10 -0.59
CA PRO A 48 -6.31 4.74 0.12
C PRO A 48 -7.50 4.68 -0.84
N LEU A 49 -8.22 3.56 -0.79
CA LEU A 49 -9.46 3.33 -1.54
C LEU A 49 -10.69 3.90 -0.84
N SER A 50 -10.54 4.24 0.45
CA SER A 50 -11.54 4.98 1.19
C SER A 50 -11.57 6.40 0.62
N GLY A 51 -12.74 6.83 0.14
CA GLY A 51 -12.98 8.22 -0.26
C GLY A 51 -12.51 9.13 0.87
N GLY A 52 -11.80 10.20 0.50
CA GLY A 52 -10.98 11.00 1.38
C GLY A 52 -11.59 11.27 2.76
N GLY A 53 -10.81 10.97 3.78
CA GLY A 53 -11.16 11.28 5.15
C GLY A 53 -10.28 10.50 6.09
N SER A 54 -9.59 11.22 6.96
CA SER A 54 -9.21 10.73 8.29
C SER A 54 -10.49 10.29 9.02
N GLY A 55 -11.04 9.13 8.64
CA GLY A 55 -12.20 8.52 9.26
C GLY A 55 -11.71 7.59 10.34
N GLY A 56 -11.49 8.13 11.53
CA GLY A 56 -11.40 7.36 12.76
C GLY A 56 -12.75 6.69 13.02
N GLY A 57 -12.98 5.54 12.37
CA GLY A 57 -14.02 4.60 12.76
C GLY A 57 -13.45 3.71 13.86
N GLY A 58 -13.50 4.20 15.10
CA GLY A 58 -13.36 3.36 16.29
C GLY A 58 -14.41 2.26 16.21
N HIS A 59 -13.97 1.05 15.90
CA HIS A 59 -14.75 -0.14 16.10
C HIS A 59 -14.59 -0.50 17.57
N ASP A 60 -15.42 0.09 18.42
CA ASP A 60 -15.58 -0.35 19.81
C ASP A 60 -16.45 -1.61 19.80
N CYS A 61 -15.80 -2.77 19.73
CA CYS A 61 -16.34 -4.07 20.11
C CYS A 61 -15.21 -4.74 20.92
N ASP A 62 -15.39 -5.22 22.15
CA ASP A 62 -16.50 -6.00 22.66
C ASP A 62 -16.53 -6.03 24.20
N SER A 63 -17.76 -6.09 24.71
CA SER A 63 -18.30 -6.69 25.93
C SER A 63 -17.40 -7.15 27.11
N GLU A 64 -17.74 -6.61 28.28
CA GLU A 64 -18.17 -7.31 29.51
C GLU A 64 -17.53 -8.69 29.84
N ALA A 65 -16.62 -8.71 30.82
CA ALA A 65 -16.39 -9.88 31.66
C ALA A 65 -16.32 -9.46 33.14
N ALA A 66 -17.06 -10.22 33.95
CA ALA A 66 -17.46 -9.92 35.31
C ALA A 66 -16.33 -10.00 36.36
N SER A 67 -16.56 -9.24 37.44
CA SER A 67 -16.35 -9.59 38.86
C SER A 67 -14.95 -9.97 39.36
N GLY A 68 -14.44 -9.15 40.30
CA GLY A 68 -13.73 -9.66 41.47
C GLY A 68 -12.34 -9.09 41.76
N ALA A 69 -12.22 -8.56 42.98
CA ALA A 69 -11.02 -8.42 43.82
C ALA A 69 -10.06 -7.23 43.59
N THR A 70 -10.07 -6.35 44.59
CA THR A 70 -9.05 -5.34 44.85
C THR A 70 -7.74 -6.01 45.28
N THR A 71 -6.63 -5.68 44.63
CA THR A 71 -5.30 -5.74 45.25
C THR A 71 -4.39 -4.74 44.56
N ILE A 72 -3.71 -3.93 45.38
CA ILE A 72 -2.95 -2.76 45.01
C ILE A 72 -1.52 -3.23 44.69
N GLY A 73 -1.01 -2.92 43.50
CA GLY A 73 0.30 -3.42 43.06
C GLY A 73 0.94 -2.64 41.91
N ARG A 74 1.48 -1.46 42.23
CA ARG A 74 2.80 -0.97 41.82
C ARG A 74 3.37 -1.44 40.46
N GLY A 75 3.45 -0.48 39.54
CA GLY A 75 4.67 -0.23 38.77
C GLY A 75 4.57 -0.42 37.26
N HIS A 76 5.29 0.47 36.57
CA HIS A 76 5.68 0.42 35.16
C HIS A 76 4.62 0.90 34.15
N GLY A 77 4.54 2.23 34.07
CA GLY A 77 4.13 2.90 32.84
C GLY A 77 5.07 2.51 31.71
N HIS A 78 4.64 1.55 30.90
CA HIS A 78 5.04 1.49 29.51
C HIS A 78 3.98 2.26 28.73
N ALA A 79 4.27 3.54 28.51
CA ALA A 79 3.65 4.28 27.44
C ALA A 79 3.88 3.45 26.17
N ALA A 80 2.85 2.73 25.74
CA ALA A 80 2.77 2.18 24.41
C ALA A 80 2.81 3.39 23.47
N ALA A 81 4.03 3.78 23.09
CA ALA A 81 4.29 4.53 21.89
C ALA A 81 3.85 3.61 20.74
N GLY A 82 2.54 3.49 20.55
CA GLY A 82 1.97 3.23 19.26
C GLY A 82 2.56 4.30 18.39
N THR A 83 3.61 3.92 17.64
CA THR A 83 4.10 4.66 16.51
C THR A 83 2.90 4.80 15.61
N ARG A 84 2.16 5.90 15.79
CA ARG A 84 1.18 6.37 14.83
C ARG A 84 1.97 6.40 13.54
N SER A 85 1.73 5.41 12.67
CA SER A 85 2.16 5.50 11.29
C SER A 85 1.68 6.87 10.85
N SER A 86 2.65 7.78 10.71
CA SER A 86 2.41 9.20 10.52
C SER A 86 1.36 9.31 9.43
N GLY A 87 0.31 10.07 9.68
CA GLY A 87 -0.72 10.45 8.71
C GLY A 87 -0.11 11.33 7.61
N ALA A 88 0.96 10.85 6.97
CA ALA A 88 1.47 11.36 5.73
C ALA A 88 0.37 11.08 4.71
N GLY A 89 -0.43 12.12 4.44
CA GLY A 89 -1.45 12.09 3.40
C GLY A 89 -0.84 11.48 2.16
N TRP A 90 -1.48 10.44 1.65
CA TRP A 90 -0.99 9.76 0.45
C TRP A 90 -0.90 10.77 -0.70
N VAL A 91 0.32 10.97 -1.22
CA VAL A 91 0.58 11.89 -2.33
C VAL A 91 0.20 11.21 -3.65
N ARG A 92 -0.66 11.85 -4.45
CA ARG A 92 -1.15 11.33 -5.75
C ARG A 92 -0.05 11.25 -6.82
N GLU A 93 0.93 12.13 -6.71
CA GLU A 93 1.96 12.36 -7.70
C GLU A 93 3.36 12.09 -7.15
N VAL A 94 4.30 11.77 -8.05
CA VAL A 94 5.72 11.56 -7.75
C VAL A 94 6.57 12.19 -8.85
N ALA A 95 7.86 12.43 -8.57
CA ALA A 95 8.85 12.84 -9.57
C ALA A 95 8.38 14.03 -10.46
N GLY A 96 7.80 15.06 -9.84
CA GLY A 96 7.42 16.30 -10.52
C GLY A 96 6.11 16.24 -11.33
N GLY A 97 5.17 15.34 -10.99
CA GLY A 97 3.80 15.34 -11.55
C GLY A 97 3.31 14.01 -12.11
N LEU A 98 4.08 12.92 -11.98
CA LEU A 98 3.63 11.61 -12.42
C LEU A 98 2.58 11.06 -11.47
N SER A 99 1.37 10.84 -11.97
CA SER A 99 0.31 10.16 -11.22
C SER A 99 0.72 8.73 -10.86
N LYS A 100 0.72 8.39 -9.57
CA LYS A 100 1.01 7.04 -9.08
C LYS A 100 0.05 5.99 -9.62
N ARG A 101 -1.22 6.35 -9.78
CA ARG A 101 -2.24 5.47 -10.39
C ARG A 101 -2.00 5.27 -11.90
N ALA A 102 -1.53 6.31 -12.60
CA ALA A 102 -1.12 6.16 -14.00
C ALA A 102 0.10 5.25 -14.12
N LEU A 103 1.09 5.39 -13.23
CA LEU A 103 2.25 4.51 -13.18
C LEU A 103 1.87 3.05 -12.91
N LEU A 104 0.93 2.80 -11.97
CA LEU A 104 0.40 1.47 -11.71
C LEU A 104 -0.19 0.88 -13.01
N ARG A 105 -1.06 1.63 -13.69
CA ARG A 105 -1.76 1.17 -14.90
C ARG A 105 -0.84 0.97 -16.11
N GLU A 106 0.08 1.90 -16.35
CA GLU A 106 0.86 1.97 -17.59
C GLU A 106 2.21 1.27 -17.51
N VAL A 107 2.77 1.12 -16.31
CA VAL A 107 4.12 0.58 -16.11
C VAL A 107 4.08 -0.72 -15.33
N VAL A 108 3.39 -0.75 -14.19
CA VAL A 108 3.45 -1.90 -13.28
C VAL A 108 2.60 -3.06 -13.80
N LEU A 109 1.32 -2.83 -14.12
CA LEU A 109 0.42 -3.91 -14.57
C LEU A 109 0.87 -4.60 -15.85
N PRO A 110 1.38 -3.92 -16.90
CA PRO A 110 1.91 -4.61 -18.08
C PRO A 110 3.10 -5.52 -17.77
N VAL A 111 3.94 -5.16 -16.78
CA VAL A 111 5.06 -6.00 -16.35
C VAL A 111 4.59 -7.20 -15.54
N LEU A 112 3.54 -7.06 -14.73
CA LEU A 112 2.96 -8.18 -14.00
C LEU A 112 2.18 -9.12 -14.93
N ALA A 113 1.50 -8.57 -15.95
CA ALA A 113 0.70 -9.33 -16.91
C ALA A 113 1.51 -10.31 -17.77
N VAL A 114 2.80 -10.07 -17.99
CA VAL A 114 3.67 -11.04 -18.69
C VAL A 114 4.05 -12.24 -17.82
N ASN A 115 3.88 -12.14 -16.50
CA ASN A 115 4.19 -13.21 -15.56
C ASN A 115 2.92 -13.96 -15.14
N ARG A 116 2.87 -15.28 -15.42
CA ARG A 116 1.71 -16.12 -15.10
C ARG A 116 1.44 -16.18 -13.58
N ALA A 117 2.46 -16.12 -12.74
CA ALA A 117 2.30 -16.14 -11.29
C ALA A 117 1.59 -14.87 -10.77
N CYS A 118 1.71 -13.75 -11.49
CA CYS A 118 1.15 -12.47 -11.08
C CYS A 118 -0.24 -12.19 -11.69
N GLN A 119 -0.86 -13.13 -12.41
CA GLN A 119 -2.16 -12.90 -13.05
C GLN A 119 -3.27 -12.57 -12.03
N ARG A 120 -3.33 -13.32 -10.92
CA ARG A 120 -4.29 -13.07 -9.83
C ARG A 120 -4.15 -11.66 -9.27
N LEU A 121 -2.92 -11.25 -8.96
CA LEU A 121 -2.60 -9.90 -8.47
C LEU A 121 -2.92 -8.82 -9.51
N THR A 122 -2.66 -9.10 -10.79
CA THR A 122 -2.94 -8.17 -11.89
C THR A 122 -4.44 -7.89 -12.00
N SER A 123 -5.28 -8.92 -11.98
CA SER A 123 -6.74 -8.78 -11.96
C SER A 123 -7.22 -7.99 -10.74
N GLU A 124 -6.75 -8.35 -9.53
CA GLU A 124 -7.10 -7.64 -8.29
C GLU A 124 -6.79 -6.14 -8.41
N MET A 125 -5.61 -5.78 -8.92
CA MET A 125 -5.22 -4.36 -9.05
C MET A 125 -6.02 -3.62 -10.12
N HIS A 126 -6.46 -4.27 -11.20
CA HIS A 126 -7.37 -3.67 -12.18
C HIS A 126 -8.73 -3.34 -11.55
N ASP A 127 -9.32 -4.26 -10.80
CA ASP A 127 -10.59 -4.05 -10.10
C ASP A 127 -10.48 -2.90 -9.09
N LEU A 128 -9.41 -2.87 -8.29
CA LEU A 128 -9.22 -1.81 -7.31
C LEU A 128 -8.95 -0.44 -7.95
N LEU A 129 -8.31 -0.39 -9.13
CA LEU A 129 -8.15 0.84 -9.90
C LEU A 129 -9.50 1.38 -10.42
N GLU A 130 -10.39 0.49 -10.86
CA GLU A 130 -11.75 0.85 -11.28
C GLU A 130 -12.55 1.43 -10.10
N VAL A 131 -12.49 0.77 -8.94
CA VAL A 131 -13.11 1.27 -7.68
C VAL A 131 -12.53 2.63 -7.29
N ALA A 132 -11.22 2.80 -7.38
CA ALA A 132 -10.55 4.06 -7.09
C ALA A 132 -10.93 5.18 -8.07
N ARG A 133 -11.14 4.84 -9.36
CA ARG A 133 -11.58 5.77 -10.40
C ARG A 133 -13.01 6.23 -10.16
N GLY A 134 -13.94 5.31 -9.96
CA GLY A 134 -15.37 5.63 -9.73
C GLY A 134 -15.61 6.47 -8.47
N ARG A 135 -14.72 6.40 -7.48
CA ARG A 135 -14.81 7.18 -6.24
C ARG A 135 -14.10 8.52 -6.29
N SER A 136 -13.23 8.77 -7.26
CA SER A 136 -12.45 10.01 -7.34
C SER A 136 -13.20 11.18 -7.98
N GLY A 137 -14.50 11.01 -8.26
CA GLY A 137 -15.35 12.05 -8.82
C GLY A 137 -15.07 12.27 -10.30
N GLU A 138 -16.05 11.87 -11.10
CA GLU A 138 -16.45 12.66 -12.27
C GLU A 138 -17.24 13.87 -11.77
#